data_AF-X0SFK3-F1
#
_entry.id   AF-X0SFK3-F1
#
_cell.length_a   1.000
_cell.length_b   1.000
_cell.length_c   1.000
_cell.angle_alpha   90.00
_cell.angle_beta   90.00
_cell.angle_gamma   90.00
#
_symmetry.space_group_name_H-M   'P 1'
#
loop_
_entity.id
_entity.type
_entity.pdbx_description
1 polymer ?
#
loop_
_entity_poly.entity_id
_entity_poly.type
_entity_poly.pdbx_seq_one_letter_code
_entity_poly.pdbx_strand_id
1 'polypeptide(L)'
;RRAVSYRKIEGIPGDWGTACNVQSMVFGNLGETSATGVAFSRNPATGENKFYGEWLINAQGEDVVAGIRTPNPLNEETKNPHNQNLKSLQVEWPELYRQLDDIRAKLEKHYRDMQDIEFTIQQGKLYMLQCRNGKRTGVAALNMAVDMLAEALIDEQTAVMRVQPAQLDELLHPIINPAAEKTAAPFLSGLPAGPGGACGKIVFTSVDAVAAARNGETVILVREETNPEDVEGMRAAEGILTARGGMTSHA
;
A
#
# COMPACT_ATOMS: atom_id res chain seq x y z
N ARG A 1 -10.30 -13.07 18.58
CA ARG A 1 -9.71 -12.03 19.46
C ARG A 1 -9.18 -10.85 18.63
N ARG A 2 -8.27 -11.06 17.67
CA ARG A 2 -7.76 -10.03 16.73
C ARG A 2 -8.83 -9.13 16.10
N ALA A 3 -9.86 -9.71 15.46
CA ALA A 3 -10.92 -8.91 14.82
C ALA A 3 -11.67 -8.01 15.82
N VAL A 4 -11.75 -8.38 17.10
CA VAL A 4 -12.36 -7.55 18.15
C VAL A 4 -11.46 -6.37 18.48
N SER A 5 -10.13 -6.58 18.62
CA SER A 5 -9.16 -5.50 18.83
C SER A 5 -9.16 -4.52 17.66
N TYR A 6 -9.12 -5.04 16.42
CA TYR A 6 -9.15 -4.21 15.21
C TYR A 6 -10.41 -3.33 15.17
N ARG A 7 -11.59 -3.89 15.40
CA ARG A 7 -12.83 -3.11 15.45
C ARG A 7 -12.81 -2.01 16.52
N LYS A 8 -12.23 -2.27 17.70
CA LYS A 8 -12.07 -1.24 18.73
C LYS A 8 -11.09 -0.14 18.32
N ILE A 9 -10.01 -0.50 17.65
CA ILE A 9 -8.97 0.42 17.15
C ILE A 9 -9.55 1.36 16.10
N GLU A 10 -10.32 0.81 15.16
CA GLU A 10 -10.89 1.51 14.00
C GLU A 10 -12.30 2.08 14.24
N GLY A 11 -12.88 1.88 15.43
CA GLY A 11 -14.23 2.35 15.74
C GLY A 11 -15.37 1.65 14.97
N ILE A 12 -15.18 0.39 14.57
CA ILE A 12 -16.14 -0.38 13.77
C ILE A 12 -17.14 -1.11 14.70
N PRO A 13 -18.46 -1.01 14.47
CA PRO A 13 -19.47 -1.72 15.26
C PRO A 13 -19.30 -3.24 15.24
N GLY A 14 -19.55 -3.88 16.39
CA GLY A 14 -19.36 -5.32 16.56
C GLY A 14 -20.47 -6.19 15.94
N ASP A 15 -21.61 -5.58 15.62
CA ASP A 15 -22.85 -6.20 15.16
C ASP A 15 -22.95 -6.30 13.63
N TRP A 16 -22.05 -5.66 12.88
CA TRP A 16 -22.08 -5.67 11.40
C TRP A 16 -21.84 -7.04 10.77
N GLY A 17 -21.17 -7.96 11.47
CA GLY A 17 -20.82 -9.27 10.92
C GLY A 17 -19.83 -9.20 9.75
N THR A 18 -19.84 -10.20 8.87
CA THR A 18 -19.05 -10.24 7.63
C THR A 18 -19.84 -10.96 6.55
N ALA A 19 -19.72 -10.51 5.30
CA ALA A 19 -20.25 -11.24 4.15
C ALA A 19 -19.36 -12.45 3.80
N CYS A 20 -19.89 -13.33 2.95
CA CYS A 20 -19.14 -14.42 2.32
C CYS A 20 -19.33 -14.32 0.80
N ASN A 21 -18.23 -14.23 0.06
CA ASN A 21 -18.23 -14.17 -1.40
C ASN A 21 -17.93 -15.56 -1.98
N VAL A 22 -18.82 -16.08 -2.81
CA VAL A 22 -18.59 -17.31 -3.59
C VAL A 22 -18.38 -16.89 -5.05
N GLN A 23 -17.16 -17.08 -5.54
CA GLN A 23 -16.72 -16.62 -6.86
C GLN A 23 -16.00 -17.75 -7.60
N SER A 24 -16.04 -17.73 -8.93
CA SER A 24 -15.22 -18.62 -9.75
C SER A 24 -13.73 -18.34 -9.52
N MET A 25 -12.94 -19.40 -9.35
CA MET A 25 -11.50 -19.29 -9.19
C MET A 25 -10.80 -18.96 -10.52
N VAL A 26 -9.72 -18.20 -10.42
CA VAL A 26 -8.72 -17.99 -11.47
C VAL A 26 -7.32 -18.06 -10.86
N PHE A 27 -6.31 -18.38 -11.67
CA PHE A 27 -4.99 -18.76 -11.20
C PHE A 27 -3.89 -18.00 -11.95
N GLY A 28 -3.06 -17.28 -11.20
CA GLY A 28 -1.87 -16.59 -11.71
C GLY A 28 -0.61 -17.47 -11.80
N ASN A 29 -0.71 -18.74 -11.41
CA ASN A 29 0.40 -19.68 -11.24
C ASN A 29 0.33 -20.92 -12.16
N LEU A 30 -0.26 -20.77 -13.36
CA LEU A 30 -0.33 -21.85 -14.35
C LEU A 30 0.84 -21.81 -15.37
N GLY A 31 1.99 -21.25 -14.97
CA GLY A 31 3.17 -21.09 -15.82
C GLY A 31 3.41 -19.65 -16.29
N GLU A 32 4.33 -19.50 -17.24
CA GLU A 32 4.91 -18.22 -17.65
C GLU A 32 3.95 -17.26 -18.36
N THR A 33 2.75 -17.71 -18.75
CA THR A 33 1.69 -16.86 -19.34
C THR A 33 0.62 -16.46 -18.32
N SER A 34 0.85 -16.73 -17.04
CA SER A 34 -0.04 -16.38 -15.94
C SER A 34 0.69 -15.51 -14.93
N ALA A 35 -0.06 -14.62 -14.28
CA ALA A 35 0.47 -13.73 -13.27
C ALA A 35 -0.62 -13.24 -12.31
N THR A 36 -0.21 -12.58 -11.24
CA THR A 36 -1.08 -11.84 -10.33
C THR A 36 -0.46 -10.49 -9.99
N GLY A 37 -1.28 -9.51 -9.62
CA GLY A 37 -0.77 -8.21 -9.23
C GLY A 37 -1.76 -7.36 -8.46
N VAL A 38 -1.23 -6.30 -7.87
CA VAL A 38 -1.95 -5.27 -7.14
C VAL A 38 -1.56 -3.92 -7.72
N ALA A 39 -2.54 -3.05 -7.93
CA ALA A 39 -2.31 -1.74 -8.51
C ALA A 39 -3.22 -0.67 -7.91
N PHE A 40 -2.76 0.57 -7.94
CA PHE A 40 -3.47 1.76 -7.52
C PHE A 40 -3.58 2.71 -8.70
N SER A 41 -4.77 3.29 -8.92
CA SER A 41 -4.96 4.20 -10.05
C SER A 41 -4.08 5.46 -9.94
N ARG A 42 -3.65 5.84 -8.74
CA ARG A 42 -2.66 6.89 -8.48
C ARG A 42 -1.70 6.41 -7.40
N ASN A 43 -0.53 7.03 -7.28
CA ASN A 43 0.45 6.64 -6.27
C ASN A 43 -0.10 6.87 -4.85
N PRO A 44 -0.30 5.83 -4.02
CA PRO A 44 -0.93 5.97 -2.70
C PRO A 44 -0.04 6.66 -1.65
N ALA A 45 1.26 6.81 -1.93
CA ALA A 45 2.22 7.48 -1.05
C ALA A 45 2.40 8.96 -1.39
N THR A 46 2.46 9.32 -2.67
CA THR A 46 2.74 10.71 -3.13
C THR A 46 1.51 11.44 -3.65
N GLY A 47 0.48 10.72 -4.11
CA GLY A 47 -0.68 11.30 -4.78
C GLY A 47 -0.51 11.52 -6.28
N GLU A 48 0.68 11.32 -6.84
CA GLU A 48 0.92 11.50 -8.28
C GLU A 48 -0.05 10.65 -9.11
N ASN A 49 -0.61 11.26 -10.17
CA ASN A 49 -1.49 10.58 -11.12
C ASN A 49 -0.70 9.68 -12.10
N LYS A 50 -0.05 8.65 -11.54
CA LYS A 50 0.67 7.59 -12.26
C LYS A 50 0.08 6.25 -11.89
N PHE A 51 -0.07 5.36 -12.88
CA PHE A 51 -0.58 4.01 -12.62
C PHE A 51 0.45 3.25 -11.81
N TYR A 52 0.20 3.05 -10.52
CA TYR A 52 1.19 2.51 -9.61
C TYR A 52 0.86 1.05 -9.27
N GLY A 53 1.83 0.16 -9.26
CA GLY A 53 1.54 -1.23 -8.89
C GLY A 53 2.69 -2.18 -9.11
N GLU A 54 2.46 -3.42 -8.67
CA GLU A 54 3.43 -4.49 -8.66
C GLU A 54 2.77 -5.80 -9.09
N TRP A 55 3.53 -6.68 -9.75
CA TRP A 55 3.02 -7.96 -10.25
C TRP A 55 4.08 -9.06 -10.26
N LEU A 56 3.64 -10.31 -10.30
CA LEU A 56 4.51 -11.49 -10.36
C LEU A 56 3.99 -12.51 -11.37
N ILE A 57 4.90 -12.97 -12.24
CA ILE A 57 4.67 -14.11 -13.14
C ILE A 57 4.69 -15.41 -12.34
N ASN A 58 3.79 -16.31 -12.73
CA ASN A 58 3.67 -17.67 -12.21
C ASN A 58 3.59 -17.68 -10.68
N ALA A 59 2.62 -16.93 -10.15
CA ALA A 59 2.49 -16.62 -8.73
C ALA A 59 1.02 -16.50 -8.31
N GLN A 60 0.75 -16.56 -7.01
CA GLN A 60 -0.55 -16.21 -6.42
C GLN A 60 -0.46 -14.89 -5.63
N GLY A 61 -1.62 -14.30 -5.31
CA GLY A 61 -1.69 -13.00 -4.64
C GLY A 61 -0.86 -12.94 -3.34
N GLU A 62 -0.79 -14.04 -2.60
CA GLU A 62 0.04 -14.18 -1.40
C GLU A 62 1.52 -13.89 -1.68
N ASP A 63 2.06 -14.34 -2.81
CA ASP A 63 3.48 -14.15 -3.16
C ASP A 63 3.83 -12.67 -3.39
N VAL A 64 2.86 -11.88 -3.86
CA VAL A 64 3.03 -10.43 -4.09
C VAL A 64 3.12 -9.70 -2.75
N VAL A 65 2.28 -10.08 -1.78
CA VAL A 65 2.21 -9.42 -0.47
C VAL A 65 3.31 -9.88 0.48
N ALA A 66 3.68 -11.17 0.43
CA ALA A 66 4.69 -11.76 1.31
C ALA A 66 6.12 -11.22 1.07
N GLY A 67 6.38 -10.61 -0.10
CA GLY A 67 7.68 -10.01 -0.39
C GLY A 67 8.85 -11.01 -0.43
N ILE A 68 8.57 -12.30 -0.63
CA ILE A 68 9.59 -13.36 -0.81
C ILE A 68 10.33 -13.16 -2.14
N ARG A 69 9.61 -12.70 -3.16
CA ARG A 69 10.14 -12.32 -4.47
C ARG A 69 10.00 -10.82 -4.63
N THR A 70 11.05 -10.15 -5.14
CA THR A 70 10.93 -8.77 -5.57
C THR A 70 9.92 -8.70 -6.70
N PRO A 71 8.80 -7.98 -6.53
CA PRO A 71 7.77 -7.94 -7.55
C PRO A 71 8.18 -7.01 -8.70
N ASN A 72 7.69 -7.34 -9.90
CA ASN A 72 7.95 -6.57 -11.11
C ASN A 72 7.13 -5.27 -11.07
N PRO A 73 7.65 -4.17 -11.64
CA PRO A 73 6.91 -2.92 -11.74
C PRO A 73 5.74 -3.06 -12.72
N LEU A 74 4.64 -2.33 -12.52
CA LEU A 74 3.52 -2.36 -13.45
C LEU A 74 3.86 -1.70 -14.80
N ASN A 75 4.59 -0.59 -14.79
CA ASN A 75 5.06 0.14 -15.98
C ASN A 75 6.47 0.70 -15.76
N GLU A 76 7.03 1.32 -16.79
CA GLU A 76 8.38 1.91 -16.71
C GLU A 76 8.42 3.20 -15.89
N GLU A 77 7.32 3.96 -15.83
CA GLU A 77 7.24 5.25 -15.15
C GLU A 77 7.29 5.16 -13.62
N THR A 78 6.80 4.05 -13.05
CA THR A 78 6.77 3.83 -11.59
C THR A 78 7.85 2.87 -11.13
N LYS A 79 8.88 2.63 -11.95
CA LYS A 79 10.08 1.90 -11.53
C LYS A 79 10.75 2.60 -10.36
N ASN A 80 11.29 1.80 -9.45
CA ASN A 80 12.02 2.25 -8.27
C ASN A 80 13.39 1.54 -8.21
N PRO A 81 14.31 1.97 -7.32
CA PRO A 81 15.66 1.39 -7.25
C PRO A 81 15.71 -0.13 -7.06
N HIS A 82 14.67 -0.74 -6.47
CA HIS A 82 14.62 -2.17 -6.20
C HIS A 82 14.17 -3.00 -7.40
N ASN A 83 13.39 -2.42 -8.32
CA ASN A 83 12.80 -3.13 -9.45
C ASN A 83 13.14 -2.52 -10.82
N GLN A 84 14.01 -1.51 -10.87
CA GLN A 84 14.43 -0.83 -12.11
C GLN A 84 14.99 -1.79 -13.18
N ASN A 85 15.67 -2.86 -12.73
CA ASN A 85 16.28 -3.88 -13.59
C ASN A 85 15.28 -4.95 -14.04
N LEU A 86 14.07 -4.97 -13.47
CA LEU A 86 13.02 -5.92 -13.82
C LEU A 86 12.18 -5.38 -14.98
N LYS A 87 11.57 -6.29 -15.74
CA LYS A 87 10.66 -5.93 -16.82
C LYS A 87 9.29 -5.56 -16.26
N SER A 88 8.70 -4.49 -16.76
CA SER A 88 7.35 -4.12 -16.38
C SER A 88 6.27 -4.93 -17.11
N LEU A 89 5.03 -4.90 -16.60
CA LEU A 89 3.87 -5.49 -17.30
C LEU A 89 3.65 -4.79 -18.64
N GLN A 90 3.85 -3.47 -18.68
CA GLN A 90 3.80 -2.65 -19.90
C GLN A 90 4.74 -3.16 -21.00
N VAL A 91 5.94 -3.61 -20.64
CA VAL A 91 6.93 -4.10 -21.60
C VAL A 91 6.71 -5.58 -21.92
N GLU A 92 6.41 -6.41 -20.92
CA GLU A 92 6.27 -7.85 -21.11
C GLU A 92 4.96 -8.22 -21.84
N TRP A 93 3.82 -7.63 -21.44
CA TRP A 93 2.50 -7.89 -22.03
C TRP A 93 1.73 -6.58 -22.32
N PRO A 94 2.11 -5.84 -23.39
CA PRO A 94 1.58 -4.50 -23.65
C PRO A 94 0.06 -4.47 -23.87
N GLU A 95 -0.54 -5.48 -24.50
CA GLU A 95 -1.99 -5.54 -24.70
C GLU A 95 -2.75 -5.72 -23.38
N LEU A 96 -2.24 -6.54 -22.47
CA LEU A 96 -2.84 -6.78 -21.15
C LEU A 96 -2.67 -5.55 -20.25
N TYR A 97 -1.51 -4.90 -20.30
CA TYR A 97 -1.29 -3.63 -19.61
C TYR A 97 -2.29 -2.57 -20.08
N ARG A 98 -2.46 -2.40 -21.40
CA ARG A 98 -3.42 -1.43 -21.96
C ARG A 98 -4.85 -1.76 -21.54
N GLN A 99 -5.23 -3.03 -21.53
CA GLN A 99 -6.54 -3.46 -21.04
C GLN A 99 -6.75 -3.11 -19.56
N LEU A 100 -5.72 -3.34 -18.73
CA LEU A 100 -5.76 -3.03 -17.30
C LEU A 100 -5.83 -1.52 -17.06
N ASP A 101 -5.08 -0.71 -17.80
CA ASP A 101 -5.11 0.75 -17.71
C ASP A 101 -6.45 1.34 -18.19
N ASP A 102 -7.04 0.77 -19.24
CA ASP A 102 -8.41 1.12 -19.68
C ASP A 102 -9.44 0.85 -18.56
N ILE A 103 -9.26 -0.24 -17.79
CA ILE A 103 -10.11 -0.57 -16.63
C ILE A 103 -9.85 0.38 -15.47
N ARG A 104 -8.58 0.68 -15.17
CA ARG A 104 -8.16 1.67 -14.16
C ARG A 104 -8.89 3.00 -14.37
N ALA A 105 -8.82 3.55 -15.58
CA ALA A 105 -9.47 4.81 -15.92
C ALA A 105 -11.00 4.77 -15.76
N LYS A 106 -11.64 3.65 -16.13
CA LYS A 106 -13.09 3.46 -15.96
C LYS A 106 -13.48 3.42 -14.49
N LEU A 107 -12.74 2.68 -13.67
CA LEU A 107 -13.01 2.55 -12.23
C LEU A 107 -12.83 3.89 -11.51
N GLU A 108 -11.73 4.58 -11.77
CA GLU A 108 -11.45 5.91 -11.18
C GLU A 108 -12.51 6.93 -11.58
N LYS A 109 -12.96 6.93 -12.84
CA LYS A 109 -14.05 7.81 -13.28
C LYS A 109 -15.39 7.45 -12.65
N HIS A 110 -15.69 6.16 -12.49
CA HIS A 110 -16.96 5.67 -11.96
C HIS A 110 -17.11 5.98 -10.46
N TYR A 111 -16.12 5.60 -9.66
CA TYR A 111 -16.09 5.86 -8.22
C TYR A 111 -15.66 7.29 -7.88
N ARG A 112 -15.17 8.03 -8.89
CA ARG A 112 -14.61 9.38 -8.80
C ARG A 112 -13.42 9.49 -7.86
N ASP A 113 -12.81 8.39 -7.46
CA ASP A 113 -11.76 8.33 -6.43
C ASP A 113 -10.68 7.32 -6.80
N MET A 114 -9.51 7.45 -6.18
CA MET A 114 -8.38 6.54 -6.40
C MET A 114 -8.77 5.11 -6.02
N GLN A 115 -8.49 4.16 -6.92
CA GLN A 115 -8.86 2.76 -6.76
C GLN A 115 -7.64 1.89 -6.50
N ASP A 116 -7.74 1.07 -5.45
CA ASP A 116 -6.89 -0.09 -5.18
C ASP A 116 -7.53 -1.30 -5.88
N ILE A 117 -6.73 -2.00 -6.69
CA ILE A 117 -7.15 -2.96 -7.70
C ILE A 117 -6.33 -4.24 -7.56
N GLU A 118 -7.01 -5.38 -7.43
CA GLU A 118 -6.40 -6.71 -7.49
C GLU A 118 -6.79 -7.39 -8.79
N PHE A 119 -5.80 -7.96 -9.48
CA PHE A 119 -6.01 -8.63 -10.77
C PHE A 119 -5.21 -9.92 -10.88
N THR A 120 -5.69 -10.80 -11.76
CA THR A 120 -5.00 -12.03 -12.14
C THR A 120 -5.03 -12.17 -13.65
N ILE A 121 -3.91 -12.60 -14.22
CA ILE A 121 -3.79 -13.01 -15.61
C ILE A 121 -3.69 -14.53 -15.59
N GLN A 122 -4.66 -15.22 -16.18
CA GLN A 122 -4.62 -16.67 -16.32
C GLN A 122 -4.47 -17.00 -17.80
N GLN A 123 -3.31 -17.55 -18.17
CA GLN A 123 -3.00 -17.97 -19.54
C GLN A 123 -3.31 -16.88 -20.59
N GLY A 124 -2.78 -15.67 -20.35
CA GLY A 124 -2.96 -14.52 -21.25
C GLY A 124 -4.33 -13.84 -21.19
N LYS A 125 -5.19 -14.18 -20.23
CA LYS A 125 -6.48 -13.50 -20.03
C LYS A 125 -6.53 -12.77 -18.70
N LEU A 126 -6.81 -11.48 -18.74
CA LEU A 126 -6.98 -10.61 -17.57
C LEU A 126 -8.34 -10.84 -16.87
N TYR A 127 -8.30 -10.92 -15.55
CA TYR A 127 -9.44 -10.97 -14.65
C TYR A 127 -9.27 -9.94 -13.53
N MET A 128 -10.33 -9.18 -13.25
CA MET A 128 -10.39 -8.28 -12.10
C MET A 128 -11.01 -9.01 -10.93
N LEU A 129 -10.35 -8.98 -9.76
CA LEU A 129 -10.78 -9.74 -8.58
C LEU A 129 -11.41 -8.82 -7.54
N GLN A 130 -10.77 -7.69 -7.28
CA GLN A 130 -11.23 -6.72 -6.30
C GLN A 130 -10.96 -5.31 -6.81
N CYS A 131 -11.87 -4.39 -6.49
CA CYS A 131 -11.57 -2.96 -6.48
C CYS A 131 -12.19 -2.33 -5.25
N ARG A 132 -11.54 -1.30 -4.73
CA ARG A 132 -12.04 -0.47 -3.62
C ARG A 132 -11.39 0.90 -3.68
N ASN A 133 -11.98 1.87 -2.99
CA ASN A 133 -11.29 3.13 -2.74
C ASN A 133 -10.00 2.84 -1.97
N GLY A 134 -8.86 3.20 -2.54
CA GLY A 134 -7.56 2.83 -1.99
C GLY A 134 -7.24 3.62 -0.72
N LYS A 135 -6.60 2.96 0.25
CA LYS A 135 -5.96 3.67 1.37
C LYS A 135 -4.75 4.45 0.84
N ARG A 136 -4.44 5.58 1.47
CA ARG A 136 -3.42 6.52 1.02
C ARG A 136 -2.95 7.42 2.16
N THR A 137 -1.74 7.94 2.05
CA THR A 137 -1.18 8.91 3.02
C THR A 137 -1.92 10.24 2.97
N GLY A 138 -1.74 11.09 3.98
CA GLY A 138 -2.32 12.44 4.00
C GLY A 138 -1.84 13.32 2.85
N VAL A 139 -0.54 13.25 2.51
CA VAL A 139 0.03 13.94 1.33
C VAL A 139 -0.68 13.48 0.05
N ALA A 140 -0.84 12.17 -0.11
CA ALA A 140 -1.48 11.60 -1.27
C ALA A 140 -2.97 11.97 -1.35
N ALA A 141 -3.69 11.95 -0.23
CA ALA A 141 -5.09 12.34 -0.17
C ALA A 141 -5.29 13.81 -0.61
N LEU A 142 -4.45 14.72 -0.11
CA LEU A 142 -4.50 16.13 -0.47
C LEU A 142 -4.21 16.35 -1.95
N ASN A 143 -3.09 15.82 -2.46
CA ASN A 143 -2.69 15.97 -3.85
C ASN A 143 -3.77 15.41 -4.80
N MET A 144 -4.27 14.20 -4.53
CA MET A 144 -5.34 13.60 -5.33
C MET A 144 -6.64 14.40 -5.29
N ALA A 145 -7.03 14.95 -4.13
CA ALA A 145 -8.24 15.76 -4.04
C ALA A 145 -8.13 17.05 -4.86
N VAL A 146 -6.98 17.73 -4.81
CA VAL A 146 -6.72 18.95 -5.59
C VAL A 146 -6.65 18.64 -7.09
N ASP A 147 -5.93 17.58 -7.48
CA ASP A 147 -5.84 17.16 -8.88
C ASP A 147 -7.21 16.80 -9.44
N MET A 148 -8.00 15.99 -8.71
CA MET A 148 -9.34 15.58 -9.16
C MET A 148 -10.33 16.74 -9.22
N LEU A 149 -10.15 17.78 -8.39
CA LEU A 149 -10.91 19.02 -8.49
C LEU A 149 -10.53 19.79 -9.77
N ALA A 150 -9.23 19.92 -10.06
CA ALA A 150 -8.74 20.56 -11.27
C ALA A 150 -9.14 19.82 -12.55
N GLU A 151 -9.22 18.48 -12.50
CA GLU A 151 -9.72 17.59 -13.56
C GLU A 151 -11.26 17.64 -13.70
N ALA A 152 -11.97 18.38 -12.83
CA ALA A 152 -13.43 18.42 -12.73
C ALA A 152 -14.07 17.03 -12.51
N LEU A 153 -13.33 16.08 -11.91
CA LEU A 153 -13.86 14.77 -11.52
C LEU A 153 -14.73 14.86 -10.26
N ILE A 154 -14.42 15.83 -9.40
CA ILE A 154 -15.14 16.13 -8.16
C ILE A 154 -15.39 17.63 -8.00
N ASP A 155 -16.29 18.00 -7.09
CA ASP A 155 -16.54 19.38 -6.68
C ASP A 155 -15.74 19.76 -5.42
N GLU A 156 -15.74 21.05 -5.08
CA GLU A 156 -15.01 21.60 -3.93
C GLU A 156 -15.45 20.95 -2.60
N GLN A 157 -16.75 20.72 -2.44
CA GLN A 157 -17.29 20.09 -1.23
C GLN A 157 -16.74 18.66 -1.06
N THR A 158 -16.73 17.89 -2.15
CA THR A 158 -16.17 16.54 -2.16
C THR A 158 -14.67 16.55 -1.91
N ALA A 159 -13.93 17.52 -2.47
CA ALA A 159 -12.50 17.65 -2.24
C ALA A 159 -12.18 17.90 -0.75
N VAL A 160 -12.93 18.77 -0.08
CA VAL A 160 -12.79 19.01 1.37
C VAL A 160 -13.10 17.75 2.19
N MET A 161 -14.16 17.02 1.85
CA MET A 161 -14.56 15.82 2.59
C MET A 161 -13.65 14.60 2.37
N ARG A 162 -12.75 14.65 1.38
CA ARG A 162 -11.82 13.55 1.07
C ARG A 162 -10.60 13.49 1.94
N VAL A 163 -10.19 14.63 2.49
CA VAL A 163 -9.05 14.70 3.40
C VAL A 163 -9.59 14.56 4.81
N GLN A 164 -9.36 13.41 5.44
CA GLN A 164 -9.80 13.20 6.82
C GLN A 164 -8.98 14.10 7.76
N PRO A 165 -9.56 14.64 8.84
CA PRO A 165 -8.81 15.46 9.80
C PRO A 165 -7.54 14.78 10.32
N ALA A 166 -7.61 13.48 10.62
CA ALA A 166 -6.46 12.70 11.08
C ALA A 166 -5.34 12.58 10.02
N GLN A 167 -5.67 12.64 8.73
CA GLN A 167 -4.66 12.64 7.66
C GLN A 167 -3.94 13.99 7.54
N LEU A 168 -4.55 15.08 8.02
CA LEU A 168 -3.88 16.37 8.08
C LEU A 168 -2.83 16.38 9.20
N ASP A 169 -3.09 15.70 10.32
CA ASP A 169 -2.11 15.53 11.39
C ASP A 169 -0.86 14.80 10.90
N GLU A 170 -0.98 13.89 9.91
CA GLU A 170 0.17 13.24 9.30
C GLU A 170 1.15 14.23 8.66
N LEU A 171 0.65 15.32 8.08
CA LEU A 171 1.48 16.38 7.49
C LEU A 171 2.23 17.18 8.56
N LEU A 172 1.81 17.09 9.82
CA LEU A 172 2.42 17.74 10.97
C LEU A 172 3.38 16.81 11.71
N HIS A 173 3.52 15.54 11.29
CA HIS A 173 4.45 14.63 11.92
C HIS A 173 5.89 15.13 11.81
N PRO A 174 6.73 14.81 12.82
CA PRO A 174 8.14 15.13 12.78
C PRO A 174 8.79 14.58 11.51
N ILE A 175 9.39 15.48 10.74
CA ILE A 175 10.33 15.11 9.68
C ILE A 175 11.75 15.16 10.26
N ILE A 176 12.63 14.31 9.73
CA ILE A 176 14.05 14.39 10.07
C ILE A 176 14.56 15.78 9.68
N ASN A 177 15.35 16.40 10.56
CA ASN A 177 15.97 17.68 10.25
C ASN A 177 16.84 17.54 8.97
N PRO A 178 16.52 18.25 7.87
CA PRO A 178 17.23 18.07 6.60
C PRO A 178 18.73 18.36 6.68
N ALA A 179 19.15 19.24 7.60
CA ALA A 179 20.56 19.52 7.81
C ALA A 179 21.28 18.35 8.49
N ALA A 180 20.63 17.69 9.45
CA ALA A 180 21.17 16.51 10.13
C ALA A 180 21.21 15.31 9.18
N GLU A 181 20.14 15.10 8.41
CA GLU A 181 20.02 14.02 7.42
C GLU A 181 21.16 14.05 6.39
N LYS A 182 21.50 15.23 5.85
CA LYS A 182 22.60 15.39 4.88
C LYS A 182 23.97 14.95 5.40
N THR A 183 24.18 15.03 6.71
CA THR A 183 25.45 14.69 7.36
C THR A 183 25.45 13.28 7.96
N ALA A 184 24.29 12.68 8.14
CA ALA A 184 24.16 11.34 8.68
C ALA A 184 24.59 10.31 7.63
N ALA A 185 25.43 9.36 8.02
CA ALA A 185 25.76 8.22 7.18
C ALA A 185 24.66 7.15 7.33
N PRO A 186 23.85 6.86 6.30
CA PRO A 186 22.84 5.82 6.39
C PRO A 186 23.52 4.46 6.53
N PHE A 187 23.12 3.69 7.54
CA PHE A 187 23.61 2.32 7.74
C PHE A 187 22.84 1.30 6.87
N LEU A 188 21.59 1.61 6.54
CA LEU A 188 20.70 0.78 5.73
C LEU A 188 19.74 1.65 4.92
N SER A 189 19.15 1.07 3.88
CA SER A 189 18.11 1.68 3.04
C SER A 189 17.07 0.62 2.68
N GLY A 190 15.82 1.05 2.45
CA GLY A 190 14.69 0.18 2.14
C GLY A 190 13.59 0.91 1.37
N LEU A 191 12.41 0.30 1.28
CA LEU A 191 11.25 0.89 0.62
C LEU A 191 10.55 1.91 1.55
N PRO A 192 10.18 3.11 1.04
CA PRO A 192 9.49 4.12 1.83
C PRO A 192 7.98 3.80 1.91
N ALA A 193 7.62 2.74 2.66
CA ALA A 193 6.23 2.28 2.80
C ALA A 193 5.31 3.34 3.44
N GLY A 194 5.83 4.15 4.35
CA GLY A 194 5.10 5.26 4.99
C GLY A 194 5.97 6.51 5.15
N PRO A 195 5.36 7.70 5.23
CA PRO A 195 6.08 8.96 5.44
C PRO A 195 6.49 9.16 6.90
N GLY A 196 7.45 10.06 7.15
CA GLY A 196 7.81 10.53 8.50
C GLY A 196 9.21 10.13 8.98
N GLY A 197 9.61 10.64 10.14
CA GLY A 197 10.85 10.29 10.83
C GLY A 197 10.56 9.77 12.23
N ALA A 198 11.12 8.61 12.57
CA ALA A 198 10.93 7.97 13.88
C ALA A 198 12.27 7.76 14.60
N CYS A 199 12.27 7.89 15.92
CA CYS A 199 13.42 7.58 16.78
C CYS A 199 12.93 6.87 18.04
N GLY A 200 13.56 5.76 18.41
CA GLY A 200 13.15 4.98 19.57
C GLY A 200 14.03 3.76 19.79
N LYS A 201 13.76 3.06 20.89
CA LYS A 201 14.44 1.81 21.24
C LYS A 201 13.92 0.66 20.38
N ILE A 202 14.82 -0.18 19.88
CA ILE A 202 14.45 -1.34 19.07
C ILE A 202 13.77 -2.40 19.94
N VAL A 203 12.63 -2.89 19.47
CA VAL A 203 11.93 -4.08 20.01
C VAL A 203 11.59 -5.04 18.88
N PHE A 204 11.52 -6.33 19.17
CA PHE A 204 11.38 -7.39 18.14
C PHE A 204 10.02 -8.09 18.14
N THR A 205 9.15 -7.77 19.10
CA THR A 205 7.82 -8.38 19.21
C THR A 205 6.75 -7.32 19.43
N SER A 206 5.53 -7.59 18.93
CA SER A 206 4.37 -6.74 19.20
C SER A 206 4.07 -6.60 20.69
N VAL A 207 4.33 -7.64 21.49
CA VAL A 207 4.10 -7.62 22.94
C VAL A 207 5.06 -6.65 23.63
N ASP A 208 6.34 -6.67 23.24
CA ASP A 208 7.36 -5.77 23.79
C ASP A 208 7.07 -4.31 23.39
N ALA A 209 6.61 -4.08 22.16
CA ALA A 209 6.21 -2.73 21.72
C ALA A 209 5.07 -2.17 22.58
N VAL A 210 4.03 -2.98 22.82
CA VAL A 210 2.90 -2.57 23.69
C VAL A 210 3.34 -2.36 25.14
N ALA A 211 4.21 -3.22 25.67
CA ALA A 211 4.72 -3.08 27.03
C ALA A 211 5.57 -1.82 27.21
N ALA A 212 6.46 -1.53 26.26
CA ALA A 212 7.30 -0.34 26.27
C ALA A 212 6.47 0.95 26.15
N ALA A 213 5.49 0.98 25.24
CA ALA A 213 4.60 2.13 25.10
C ALA A 213 3.78 2.40 26.39
N ARG A 214 3.36 1.35 27.11
CA ARG A 214 2.70 1.49 28.43
C ARG A 214 3.60 2.10 29.50
N ASN A 215 4.91 1.93 29.37
CA ASN A 215 5.90 2.54 30.26
C ASN A 215 6.32 3.96 29.81
N GLY A 216 5.74 4.48 28.72
CA GLY A 216 6.10 5.77 28.15
C GLY A 216 7.41 5.76 27.35
N GLU A 217 7.92 4.58 26.99
CA GLU A 217 9.10 4.44 26.12
C GLU A 217 8.70 4.55 24.64
N THR A 218 9.42 5.35 23.86
CA THR A 218 9.30 5.38 22.40
C THR A 218 10.09 4.24 21.78
N VAL A 219 9.47 3.46 20.89
CA VAL A 219 10.05 2.24 20.33
C VAL A 219 9.94 2.14 18.82
N ILE A 220 10.87 1.40 18.21
CA ILE A 220 10.86 1.00 16.81
C ILE A 220 10.66 -0.51 16.74
N LEU A 221 9.56 -0.94 16.11
CA LEU A 221 9.26 -2.36 15.93
C LEU A 221 10.02 -2.92 14.73
N VAL A 222 10.95 -3.85 14.98
CA VAL A 222 11.74 -4.51 13.94
C VAL A 222 11.27 -5.95 13.78
N ARG A 223 10.88 -6.32 12.55
CA ARG A 223 10.31 -7.64 12.22
C ARG A 223 10.92 -8.16 10.92
N GLU A 224 10.83 -9.47 10.68
CA GLU A 224 11.16 -10.01 9.36
C GLU A 224 10.08 -9.59 8.35
N GLU A 225 8.83 -9.85 8.70
CA GLU A 225 7.59 -9.36 8.09
C GLU A 225 6.59 -9.08 9.22
N THR A 226 5.67 -8.13 9.03
CA THR A 226 4.54 -7.99 9.96
C THR A 226 3.43 -8.91 9.50
N ASN A 227 2.69 -9.43 10.47
CA ASN A 227 1.45 -10.12 10.18
C ASN A 227 0.33 -9.49 11.00
N PRO A 228 -0.92 -9.87 10.75
CA PRO A 228 -1.99 -9.17 11.40
C PRO A 228 -2.15 -9.39 12.91
N GLU A 229 -1.40 -10.31 13.51
CA GLU A 229 -1.31 -10.46 14.96
C GLU A 229 -0.48 -9.33 15.58
N ASP A 230 0.37 -8.66 14.80
CA ASP A 230 1.24 -7.58 15.23
C ASP A 230 0.53 -6.21 15.35
N VAL A 231 -0.77 -6.12 15.02
CA VAL A 231 -1.51 -4.83 14.89
C VAL A 231 -1.46 -3.94 16.14
N GLU A 232 -1.49 -4.53 17.34
CA GLU A 232 -1.42 -3.75 18.58
C GLU A 232 -0.01 -3.16 18.79
N GLY A 233 1.03 -3.90 18.43
CA GLY A 233 2.42 -3.45 18.49
C GLY A 233 2.77 -2.46 17.39
N MET A 234 2.24 -2.66 16.18
CA MET A 234 2.36 -1.71 15.07
C MET A 234 1.81 -0.33 15.46
N ARG A 235 0.66 -0.29 16.14
CA ARG A 235 0.07 0.97 16.64
C ARG A 235 0.84 1.57 17.82
N ALA A 236 1.51 0.74 18.62
CA ALA A 236 2.25 1.18 19.79
C ALA A 236 3.67 1.71 19.47
N ALA A 237 4.22 1.35 18.31
CA ALA A 237 5.54 1.77 17.88
C ALA A 237 5.50 3.11 17.12
N GLU A 238 6.57 3.90 17.26
CA GLU A 238 6.74 5.16 16.53
C GLU A 238 7.17 4.91 15.08
N GLY A 239 7.81 3.77 14.82
CA GLY A 239 8.22 3.35 13.49
C GLY A 239 8.32 1.84 13.38
N ILE A 240 8.21 1.34 12.15
CA ILE A 240 8.27 -0.08 11.82
C ILE A 240 9.38 -0.28 10.78
N LEU A 241 10.22 -1.29 10.99
CA LEU A 241 11.24 -1.70 10.04
C LEU A 241 11.09 -3.20 9.77
N THR A 242 10.84 -3.57 8.52
CA THR A 242 10.78 -4.97 8.08
C THR A 242 12.00 -5.36 7.25
N ALA A 243 12.39 -6.63 7.33
CA ALA A 243 13.46 -7.18 6.49
C ALA A 243 12.98 -7.53 5.07
N ARG A 244 11.69 -7.86 4.92
CA ARG A 244 11.04 -8.22 3.65
C ARG A 244 9.74 -7.42 3.47
N GLY A 245 9.19 -7.48 2.25
CA GLY A 245 7.96 -6.80 1.87
C GLY A 245 8.14 -5.84 0.69
N GLY A 246 7.10 -5.72 -0.14
CA GLY A 246 6.98 -4.69 -1.18
C GLY A 246 6.24 -3.45 -0.67
N MET A 247 5.92 -2.53 -1.59
CA MET A 247 5.10 -1.35 -1.28
C MET A 247 3.64 -1.69 -0.94
N THR A 248 3.26 -2.94 -1.19
CA THR A 248 1.95 -3.53 -0.88
C THR A 248 2.00 -4.53 0.29
N SER A 249 3.10 -4.53 1.05
CA SER A 249 3.26 -5.42 2.20
C SER A 249 2.29 -5.10 3.34
N HIS A 250 2.21 -5.97 4.34
CA HIS A 250 1.31 -5.81 5.47
C HIS A 250 1.71 -4.66 6.43
N ALA A 251 2.99 -4.29 6.48
CA ALA A 251 3.52 -3.26 7.37
C ALA A 251 3.15 -1.85 6.89
#